data_AF-A0A524A1H7-F1
#
_entry.id   AF-A0A524A1H7-F1
#
_cell.length_a   1.000
_cell.length_b   1.000
_cell.length_c   1.000
_cell.angle_alpha   90.00
_cell.angle_beta   90.00
_cell.angle_gamma   90.00
#
_symmetry.space_group_name_H-M   'P 1'
#
loop_
_entity.id
_entity.type
_entity.pdbx_description
1 polymer ?
#
loop_
_entity_poly.entity_id
_entity_poly.type
_entity_poly.pdbx_seq_one_letter_code
_entity_poly.pdbx_strand_id
1 'polypeptide(L)'
;GAQVARAARALGRMTLAIGTSDLTHYGPRYGLAPVGAGDQALEWVKKNDARLLDLTVQMRAADIVEEAREHQNACGAGAIAASIAHAAELGATRGIVLDYTTSHDVMPVGRPTDMVGYAAIVFV
;
A
#
# COMPACT_ATOMS: atom_id res chain seq x y z
N GLY A 1 -1.25 15.52 3.15
CA GLY A 1 -0.60 15.56 1.83
C GLY A 1 -0.64 16.93 1.20
N ALA A 2 -1.76 17.29 0.56
CA ALA A 2 -1.89 18.51 -0.23
C ALA A 2 -1.48 19.80 0.50
N GLN A 3 -1.90 19.99 1.76
CA GLN A 3 -1.51 21.20 2.51
C GLN A 3 0.01 21.32 2.72
N VAL A 4 0.71 20.19 2.89
CA VAL A 4 2.18 20.17 3.01
C VAL A 4 2.81 20.57 1.67
N ALA A 5 2.30 20.04 0.55
CA ALA A 5 2.76 20.41 -0.79
C ALA A 5 2.53 21.90 -1.09
N ARG A 6 1.35 22.45 -0.76
CA ARG A 6 1.05 23.88 -0.90
C ARG A 6 1.98 24.75 -0.07
N ALA A 7 2.22 24.40 1.19
CA ALA A 7 3.14 25.12 2.06
C ALA A 7 4.57 25.10 1.51
N ALA A 8 5.06 23.94 1.08
CA ALA A 8 6.37 23.81 0.45
C ALA A 8 6.50 24.69 -0.80
N ARG A 9 5.48 24.69 -1.67
CA ARG A 9 5.44 25.51 -2.88
C ARG A 9 5.43 27.01 -2.57
N ALA A 10 4.63 27.44 -1.59
CA ALA A 10 4.58 28.84 -1.15
C ALA A 10 5.93 29.32 -0.58
N LEU A 11 6.70 28.40 0.02
CA LEU A 11 8.05 28.67 0.52
C LEU A 11 9.15 28.52 -0.55
N GLY A 12 8.80 28.22 -1.81
CA GLY A 12 9.77 27.98 -2.89
C GLY A 12 10.67 26.77 -2.64
N ARG A 13 10.18 25.75 -1.92
CA ARG A 13 10.94 24.54 -1.58
C ARG A 13 10.54 23.36 -2.45
N MET A 14 11.53 22.58 -2.86
CA MET A 14 11.33 21.26 -3.44
C MET A 14 11.26 20.23 -2.33
N THR A 15 10.21 19.41 -2.31
CA THR A 15 9.98 18.39 -1.29
C THR A 15 9.65 17.05 -1.92
N LEU A 16 10.02 15.98 -1.23
CA LEU A 16 9.59 14.61 -1.49
C LEU A 16 8.79 14.13 -0.28
N ALA A 17 7.72 13.37 -0.52
CA ALA A 17 6.99 12.65 0.52
C ALA A 17 7.32 11.16 0.45
N ILE A 18 7.57 10.54 1.61
CA ILE A 18 7.75 9.08 1.75
C ILE A 18 6.60 8.57 2.60
N GLY A 19 5.70 7.79 1.99
CA GLY A 19 4.66 7.05 2.68
C GLY A 19 5.20 5.70 3.14
N THR A 20 5.05 5.38 4.41
CA THR A 20 5.45 4.08 4.97
C THR A 20 4.21 3.24 5.28
N SER A 21 4.16 2.03 4.73
CA SER A 21 3.11 1.05 4.97
C SER A 21 3.56 -0.32 4.44
N ASP A 22 3.35 -1.35 5.24
CA ASP A 22 3.22 -2.71 4.72
C ASP A 22 1.81 -2.91 4.17
N LEU A 23 1.60 -3.98 3.38
CA LEU A 23 0.29 -4.35 2.83
C LEU A 23 -0.43 -5.34 3.76
N THR A 24 -1.06 -6.40 3.22
CA THR A 24 -1.79 -7.37 4.01
C THR A 24 -0.87 -8.11 4.99
N HIS A 25 -1.23 -8.08 6.27
CA HIS A 25 -0.66 -8.93 7.31
C HIS A 25 -1.54 -10.18 7.46
N TYR A 26 -1.18 -11.25 6.76
CA TYR A 26 -1.99 -12.47 6.70
C TYR A 26 -1.45 -13.55 7.63
N GLY A 27 -2.36 -14.26 8.26
CA GLY A 27 -2.09 -15.50 8.98
C GLY A 27 -2.68 -15.49 10.38
N PRO A 28 -2.72 -16.66 11.05
CA PRO A 28 -3.21 -16.78 12.41
C PRO A 28 -2.53 -15.82 13.40
N ARG A 29 -1.24 -15.51 13.21
CA ARG A 29 -0.51 -14.58 14.08
C ARG A 29 -1.01 -13.13 13.98
N TYR A 30 -1.61 -12.78 12.85
CA TYR A 30 -2.16 -11.46 12.59
C TYR A 30 -3.68 -11.39 12.75
N GLY A 31 -4.33 -12.52 13.05
CA GLY A 31 -5.79 -12.60 13.19
C GLY A 31 -6.56 -12.54 11.87
N LEU A 32 -5.88 -12.68 10.73
CA LEU A 32 -6.48 -12.59 9.39
C LEU A 32 -6.11 -13.83 8.56
N ALA A 33 -6.95 -14.86 8.60
CA ALA A 33 -6.73 -16.08 7.83
C ALA A 33 -8.02 -16.65 7.22
N PRO A 34 -8.79 -15.86 6.44
CA PRO A 34 -10.12 -16.23 5.97
C PRO A 34 -10.15 -17.47 5.05
N VAL A 35 -9.03 -17.79 4.40
CA VAL A 35 -8.90 -18.96 3.51
C VAL A 35 -7.93 -20.02 4.03
N GLY A 36 -7.56 -19.95 5.31
CA GLY A 36 -6.63 -20.90 5.92
C GLY A 36 -5.18 -20.70 5.48
N ALA A 37 -4.49 -21.78 5.12
CA ALA A 37 -3.07 -21.79 4.78
C ALA A 37 -2.82 -22.49 3.43
N GLY A 38 -1.58 -22.44 2.95
CA GLY A 38 -1.14 -23.00 1.67
C GLY A 38 -1.20 -21.98 0.53
N ASP A 39 -1.07 -22.46 -0.70
CA ASP A 39 -1.00 -21.59 -1.88
C ASP A 39 -2.24 -20.71 -2.06
N GLN A 40 -3.42 -21.20 -1.66
CA GLN A 40 -4.65 -20.41 -1.63
C GLN A 40 -4.54 -19.16 -0.75
N ALA A 41 -3.80 -19.23 0.36
CA ALA A 41 -3.56 -18.10 1.24
C ALA A 41 -2.66 -17.08 0.54
N LEU A 42 -1.57 -17.54 -0.08
CA LEU A 42 -0.66 -16.67 -0.85
C LEU A 42 -1.39 -15.98 -2.00
N GLU A 43 -2.22 -16.70 -2.75
CA GLU A 43 -3.05 -16.11 -3.82
C GLU A 43 -4.05 -15.09 -3.29
N TRP A 44 -4.68 -15.38 -2.15
CA TRP A 44 -5.63 -14.47 -1.52
C TRP A 44 -4.96 -13.17 -1.09
N VAL A 45 -3.77 -13.25 -0.46
CA VAL A 45 -2.96 -12.08 -0.08
C VAL A 45 -2.64 -11.22 -1.30
N LYS A 46 -2.13 -11.85 -2.37
CA LYS A 46 -1.79 -11.15 -3.62
C LYS A 46 -2.99 -10.43 -4.22
N LYS A 47 -4.18 -11.06 -4.18
CA LYS A 47 -5.42 -10.43 -4.65
C LYS A 47 -5.87 -9.29 -3.73
N ASN A 48 -5.75 -9.44 -2.41
CA ASN A 48 -6.13 -8.42 -1.43
C ASN A 48 -5.24 -7.17 -1.53
N ASP A 49 -3.93 -7.39 -1.69
CA ASP A 49 -2.94 -6.33 -1.92
C ASP A 49 -3.20 -5.60 -3.24
N ALA A 50 -3.49 -6.35 -4.32
CA ALA A 50 -3.74 -5.77 -5.64
C ALA A 50 -4.88 -4.75 -5.66
N ARG A 51 -5.91 -4.92 -4.80
CA ARG A 51 -7.02 -3.97 -4.67
C ARG A 51 -6.53 -2.59 -4.20
N LEU A 52 -5.72 -2.56 -3.14
CA LEU A 52 -5.16 -1.32 -2.61
C LEU A 52 -4.17 -0.70 -3.59
N LEU A 53 -3.34 -1.54 -4.24
CA LEU A 53 -2.38 -1.09 -5.23
C LEU A 53 -3.09 -0.43 -6.42
N ASP A 54 -4.22 -0.99 -6.89
CA ASP A 54 -5.02 -0.42 -7.98
C ASP A 54 -5.54 0.99 -7.64
N LEU A 55 -6.12 1.17 -6.45
CA LEU A 55 -6.52 2.50 -5.97
C LEU A 55 -5.33 3.45 -5.86
N THR A 56 -4.18 2.94 -5.41
CA THR A 56 -2.97 3.74 -5.21
C THR A 56 -2.40 4.22 -6.54
N VAL A 57 -2.28 3.35 -7.55
CA VAL A 57 -1.78 3.75 -8.89
C VAL A 57 -2.75 4.67 -9.63
N GLN A 58 -4.06 4.53 -9.39
CA GLN A 58 -5.08 5.46 -9.87
C GLN A 58 -5.16 6.76 -9.04
N MET A 59 -4.30 6.90 -8.02
CA MET A 59 -4.24 8.05 -7.13
C MET A 59 -5.58 8.38 -6.44
N ARG A 60 -6.38 7.36 -6.15
CA ARG A 60 -7.70 7.45 -5.50
C ARG A 60 -7.59 7.64 -3.98
N ALA A 61 -6.94 8.73 -3.54
CA ALA A 61 -6.59 8.96 -2.14
C ALA A 61 -7.77 8.89 -1.15
N ALA A 62 -8.97 9.30 -1.57
CA ALA A 62 -10.16 9.30 -0.72
C ALA A 62 -10.67 7.88 -0.40
N ASP A 63 -10.37 6.91 -1.26
CA ASP A 63 -10.87 5.54 -1.15
C ASP A 63 -9.93 4.63 -0.35
N ILE A 64 -8.66 5.02 -0.20
CA ILE A 64 -7.60 4.22 0.43
C ILE A 64 -7.92 3.84 1.88
N VAL A 65 -8.40 4.80 2.68
CA VAL A 65 -8.63 4.55 4.12
C VAL A 65 -9.77 3.56 4.31
N GLU A 66 -10.84 3.69 3.51
CA GLU A 66 -11.98 2.79 3.61
C GLU A 66 -11.65 1.39 3.09
N GLU A 67 -10.95 1.28 1.95
CA GLU A 67 -10.46 0.00 1.44
C GLU A 67 -9.60 -0.71 2.48
N ALA A 68 -8.63 -0.02 3.10
CA ALA A 68 -7.78 -0.61 4.13
C ALA A 68 -8.55 -1.00 5.39
N ARG A 69 -9.61 -0.25 5.75
CA ARG A 69 -10.48 -0.56 6.89
C ARG A 69 -11.30 -1.82 6.65
N GLU A 70 -11.82 -2.00 5.44
CA GLU A 70 -12.67 -3.13 5.06
C GLU A 70 -11.86 -4.40 4.77
N HIS A 71 -10.69 -4.25 4.15
CA HIS A 71 -9.90 -5.36 3.61
C HIS A 71 -8.61 -5.66 4.38
N GLN A 72 -8.25 -4.82 5.35
CA GLN A 72 -7.04 -4.97 6.18
C GLN A 72 -5.75 -5.16 5.36
N ASN A 73 -5.68 -4.51 4.19
CA ASN A 73 -4.57 -4.62 3.22
C ASN A 73 -3.51 -3.51 3.35
N ALA A 74 -3.55 -2.70 4.41
CA ALA A 74 -2.47 -1.79 4.77
C ALA A 74 -2.47 -1.41 6.25
N CYS A 75 -1.27 -1.30 6.83
CA CYS A 75 -1.08 -0.76 8.18
C CYS A 75 -0.93 0.78 8.20
N GLY A 76 -0.58 1.39 7.06
CA GLY A 76 -0.30 2.82 6.90
C GLY A 76 -1.22 3.53 5.91
N ALA A 77 -2.51 3.19 5.87
CA ALA A 77 -3.47 3.75 4.89
C ALA A 77 -3.49 5.29 4.84
N GLY A 78 -3.42 5.95 6.01
CA GLY A 78 -3.34 7.41 6.08
C GLY A 78 -2.05 7.99 5.49
N ALA A 79 -0.92 7.28 5.63
CA ALA A 79 0.34 7.66 5.01
C ALA A 79 0.30 7.51 3.48
N ILE A 80 -0.31 6.43 2.98
CA ILE A 80 -0.55 6.22 1.54
C ILE A 80 -1.42 7.36 0.99
N ALA A 81 -2.61 7.59 1.56
CA ALA A 81 -3.52 8.65 1.13
C ALA A 81 -2.87 10.04 1.18
N ALA A 82 -2.11 10.34 2.24
CA ALA A 82 -1.41 11.60 2.36
C ALA A 82 -0.30 11.78 1.31
N SER A 83 0.40 10.70 0.94
CA SER A 83 1.46 10.72 -0.08
C SER A 83 0.87 10.95 -1.48
N ILE A 84 -0.21 10.25 -1.82
CA ILE A 84 -0.97 10.48 -3.06
C ILE A 84 -1.41 11.94 -3.14
N ALA A 85 -2.06 12.46 -2.10
CA ALA A 85 -2.54 13.84 -2.08
C ALA A 85 -1.40 14.88 -2.13
N HIS A 86 -0.21 14.56 -1.62
CA HIS A 86 0.96 15.42 -1.76
C HIS A 86 1.45 15.44 -3.21
N ALA A 87 1.60 14.27 -3.82
CA ALA A 87 2.06 14.15 -5.20
C ALA A 87 1.08 14.77 -6.21
N ALA A 88 -0.23 14.56 -6.03
CA ALA A 88 -1.28 15.15 -6.86
C ALA A 88 -1.21 16.68 -6.85
N GLU A 89 -1.02 17.29 -5.67
CA GLU A 89 -0.88 18.74 -5.53
C GLU A 89 0.36 19.30 -6.26
N LEU A 90 1.40 18.48 -6.40
CA LEU A 90 2.61 18.80 -7.16
C LEU A 90 2.51 18.47 -8.66
N GLY A 91 1.38 17.91 -9.11
CA GLY A 91 1.09 17.67 -10.53
C GLY A 91 1.19 16.21 -10.99
N ALA A 92 1.45 15.26 -10.09
CA ALA A 92 1.42 13.84 -10.45
C ALA A 92 -0.01 13.41 -10.83
N THR A 93 -0.11 12.52 -11.81
CA THR A 93 -1.37 12.06 -12.41
C THR A 93 -1.57 10.55 -12.30
N ARG A 94 -0.51 9.79 -12.02
CA ARG A 94 -0.58 8.34 -11.80
C ARG A 94 0.49 7.85 -10.84
N GLY A 95 0.25 6.69 -10.25
CA GLY A 95 1.28 5.89 -9.60
C GLY A 95 1.83 4.80 -10.53
N ILE A 96 3.06 4.37 -10.27
CA ILE A 96 3.72 3.26 -10.94
C ILE A 96 4.24 2.32 -9.85
N VAL A 97 3.76 1.07 -9.86
CA VAL A 97 4.36 0.01 -9.04
C VAL A 97 5.73 -0.31 -9.63
N LEU A 98 6.77 -0.11 -8.82
CA LEU A 98 8.15 -0.46 -9.16
C LEU A 98 8.43 -1.93 -8.88
N ASP A 99 7.90 -2.43 -7.76
CA ASP A 99 8.04 -3.82 -7.35
C ASP A 99 6.91 -4.23 -6.40
N TYR A 100 6.64 -5.53 -6.35
CA TYR A 100 5.71 -6.16 -5.42
C TYR A 100 6.24 -7.54 -5.03
N THR A 101 6.21 -7.85 -3.73
CA THR A 101 6.59 -9.16 -3.21
C THR A 101 5.86 -9.44 -1.90
N THR A 102 5.86 -10.69 -1.46
CA THR A 102 5.49 -11.06 -0.08
C THR A 102 6.72 -11.55 0.68
N SER A 103 6.65 -11.56 2.02
CA SER A 103 7.69 -12.19 2.84
C SER A 103 7.88 -13.68 2.50
N HIS A 104 6.83 -14.35 2.03
CA HIS A 104 6.89 -15.74 1.59
C HIS A 104 7.58 -15.92 0.23
N ASP A 105 7.37 -14.99 -0.71
CA ASP A 105 8.07 -15.02 -2.01
C ASP A 105 9.59 -14.83 -1.83
N VAL A 106 10.02 -14.01 -0.87
CA VAL A 106 11.45 -13.74 -0.60
C VAL A 106 12.11 -14.84 0.23
N MET A 107 11.44 -15.28 1.30
CA MET A 107 11.96 -16.30 2.22
C MET A 107 10.86 -17.31 2.56
N PRO A 108 10.63 -18.32 1.69
CA PRO A 108 9.59 -19.31 1.93
C PRO A 108 9.95 -20.19 3.13
N VAL A 109 9.10 -20.17 4.15
CA VAL A 109 9.21 -21.03 5.34
C VAL A 109 8.02 -21.97 5.39
N GLY A 110 8.25 -23.23 5.04
CA GLY A 110 7.20 -24.26 5.02
C GLY A 110 6.03 -23.88 4.11
N ARG A 111 4.83 -24.33 4.46
CA ARG A 111 3.61 -23.94 3.73
C ARG A 111 3.26 -22.48 4.04
N PRO A 112 2.79 -21.68 3.05
CA PRO A 112 2.34 -20.31 3.30
C PRO A 112 1.29 -20.27 4.42
N THR A 113 1.60 -19.64 5.56
CA THR A 113 0.69 -19.61 6.73
C THR A 113 0.59 -18.21 7.31
N ASP A 114 1.74 -17.60 7.59
CA ASP A 114 1.85 -16.21 8.02
C ASP A 114 2.77 -15.46 7.05
N MET A 115 2.31 -14.33 6.51
CA MET A 115 3.06 -13.54 5.54
C MET A 115 2.61 -12.08 5.51
N VAL A 116 3.49 -11.22 5.01
CA VAL A 116 3.21 -9.80 4.81
C VAL A 116 3.48 -9.44 3.35
N GLY A 117 2.60 -8.64 2.75
CA GLY A 117 2.79 -8.06 1.42
C GLY A 117 3.57 -6.75 1.45
N TYR A 118 4.37 -6.51 0.41
CA TYR A 118 5.19 -5.31 0.24
C TYR A 118 5.12 -4.79 -1.19
N ALA A 119 5.09 -3.47 -1.36
CA ALA A 119 5.20 -2.85 -2.67
C ALA A 119 5.99 -1.54 -2.60
N ALA A 120 6.66 -1.21 -3.69
CA ALA A 120 7.25 0.10 -3.91
C ALA A 120 6.47 0.83 -5.02
N ILE A 121 6.07 2.07 -4.77
CA ILE A 121 5.31 2.90 -5.71
C ILE A 121 5.91 4.29 -5.78
N VAL A 122 6.00 4.82 -7.00
CA VAL A 122 6.31 6.23 -7.27
C VAL A 122 5.15 6.92 -7.97
N PHE A 123 4.97 8.21 -7.72
CA PHE A 123 3.92 9.02 -8.36
C PHE A 123 4.54 9.99 -9.36
N VAL A 124 3.97 10.06 -10.57
CA VAL A 124 4.46 10.85 -11.71
C VAL A 124 3.36 11.59 -12.45
#